data_AF-A0A431HYG5-F1
#
_entry.id   AF-A0A431HYG5-F1
#
_cell.length_a   1.000
_cell.length_b   1.000
_cell.length_c   1.000
_cell.angle_alpha   90.00
_cell.angle_beta   90.00
_cell.angle_gamma   90.00
#
_symmetry.space_group_name_H-M   'P 1'
#
loop_
_entity.id
_entity.type
_entity.pdbx_description
1 polymer ?
#
loop_
_entity_poly.entity_id
_entity_poly.type
_entity_poly.pdbx_seq_one_letter_code
_entity_poly.pdbx_strand_id
1 'polypeptide(L)'
;MQQLSTDDEQAQFKFFYFRNRKSLLVAYLLLAFLGVFGFHKLYLNKKNGWAYLLFCWTLIPMLFVIVDIFLLPFQVTKYNRNLALNLVELIKKYGDDNHSLINIDKQLRLHKTRMLEWQIGLIILFGLILPVICYSSLFFTHHRLEIHYKTINPDGSQSDSILSF
;
A
#
# COMPACT_ATOMS: atom_id res chain seq x y z
N MET A 1 -14.87 19.36 -42.57
CA MET A 1 -15.15 19.54 -41.13
C MET A 1 -14.77 18.33 -40.25
N GLN A 2 -14.23 17.24 -40.82
CA GLN A 2 -13.89 16.02 -40.06
C GLN A 2 -12.53 16.05 -39.35
N GLN A 3 -11.72 17.09 -39.60
CA GLN A 3 -10.37 17.24 -39.05
C GLN A 3 -10.37 17.87 -37.65
N LEU A 4 -11.37 18.72 -37.35
CA LEU A 4 -11.44 19.45 -36.07
C LEU A 4 -11.60 18.51 -34.87
N SER A 5 -12.42 17.47 -34.99
CA SER A 5 -12.61 16.46 -33.93
C SER A 5 -11.35 15.65 -33.65
N THR A 6 -10.55 15.32 -34.67
CA THR A 6 -9.33 14.51 -34.47
C THR A 6 -8.22 15.30 -33.80
N ASP A 7 -8.08 16.59 -34.12
CA ASP A 7 -7.08 17.46 -33.51
C ASP A 7 -7.42 17.76 -32.04
N ASP A 8 -8.69 17.96 -31.74
CA ASP A 8 -9.19 18.18 -30.39
C ASP A 8 -9.02 16.94 -29.50
N GLU A 9 -9.35 15.74 -30.00
CA GLU A 9 -9.12 14.47 -29.30
C GLU A 9 -7.63 14.26 -28.98
N GLN A 10 -6.74 14.58 -29.93
CA GLN A 10 -5.29 14.49 -29.72
C GLN A 10 -4.80 15.48 -28.67
N ALA A 11 -5.33 16.69 -28.66
CA ALA A 11 -4.99 17.70 -27.66
C ALA A 11 -5.44 17.26 -26.25
N GLN A 12 -6.67 16.74 -26.14
CA GLN A 12 -7.19 16.19 -24.89
C GLN A 12 -6.36 15.00 -24.39
N PHE A 13 -6.02 14.06 -25.29
CA PHE A 13 -5.15 12.94 -24.97
C PHE A 13 -3.81 13.41 -24.42
N LYS A 14 -3.12 14.32 -25.12
CA LYS A 14 -1.83 14.87 -24.68
C LYS A 14 -1.96 15.54 -23.32
N PHE A 15 -2.99 16.35 -23.10
CA PHE A 15 -3.24 17.04 -21.84
C PHE A 15 -3.37 16.06 -20.66
N PHE A 16 -4.24 15.06 -20.76
CA PHE A 16 -4.42 14.08 -19.68
C PHE A 16 -3.23 13.13 -19.53
N TYR A 17 -2.58 12.76 -20.64
CA TYR A 17 -1.41 11.89 -20.63
C TYR A 17 -0.24 12.55 -19.92
N PHE A 18 0.15 13.77 -20.31
CA PHE A 18 1.27 14.47 -19.66
C PHE A 18 0.99 14.79 -18.19
N ARG A 19 -0.26 15.08 -17.84
CA ARG A 19 -0.66 15.37 -16.45
C ARG A 19 -0.61 14.14 -15.53
N ASN A 20 -0.88 12.94 -16.05
CA ASN A 20 -0.99 11.72 -15.24
C ASN A 20 0.16 10.73 -15.41
N ARG A 21 1.02 10.89 -16.42
CA ARG A 21 2.18 10.02 -16.63
C ARG A 21 3.12 10.04 -15.43
N LYS A 22 3.75 8.90 -15.17
CA LYS A 22 4.72 8.76 -14.08
C LYS A 22 6.13 8.81 -14.63
N SER A 23 7.01 9.53 -13.93
CA SER A 23 8.42 9.61 -14.24
C SER A 23 9.19 8.55 -13.47
N LEU A 24 10.09 7.89 -14.19
CA LEU A 24 10.93 6.80 -13.67
C LEU A 24 11.94 7.34 -12.65
N LEU A 25 12.52 8.50 -12.93
CA LEU A 25 13.48 9.18 -12.05
C LEU A 25 12.86 9.53 -10.70
N VAL A 26 11.65 10.08 -10.68
CA VAL A 26 10.93 10.37 -9.42
C VAL A 26 10.66 9.08 -8.65
N ALA A 27 10.25 8.01 -9.34
CA ALA A 27 10.06 6.72 -8.69
C ALA A 27 11.35 6.18 -8.03
N TYR A 28 12.51 6.35 -8.66
CA TYR A 28 13.80 5.98 -8.07
C TYR A 28 14.21 6.87 -6.89
N LEU A 29 13.98 8.19 -6.94
CA LEU A 29 14.24 9.06 -5.79
C LEU A 29 13.37 8.65 -4.59
N LEU A 30 12.08 8.38 -4.81
CA LEU A 30 11.21 7.90 -3.73
C LEU A 30 11.67 6.54 -3.19
N LEU A 31 12.20 5.67 -4.03
CA LEU A 31 12.75 4.38 -3.62
C LEU A 31 14.03 4.56 -2.77
N ALA A 32 14.92 5.47 -3.14
CA ALA A 32 16.18 5.69 -2.42
C ALA A 32 15.96 6.33 -1.03
N PHE A 33 15.08 7.33 -0.94
CA PHE A 33 14.83 8.04 0.33
C PHE A 33 13.78 7.37 1.20
N LEU A 34 12.78 6.72 0.61
CA LEU A 34 11.57 6.24 1.27
C LEU A 34 11.27 4.76 0.97
N GLY A 35 12.27 4.01 0.49
CA GLY A 35 12.13 2.61 0.06
C GLY A 35 11.68 1.66 1.16
N VAL A 36 12.20 1.83 2.38
CA VAL A 36 11.81 1.00 3.55
C VAL A 36 10.32 1.16 3.88
N PHE A 37 9.76 2.33 3.61
CA PHE A 37 8.34 2.64 3.79
C PHE A 37 7.47 2.26 2.57
N GLY A 38 8.08 1.93 1.42
CA GLY A 38 7.38 1.51 0.20
C GLY A 38 6.63 2.60 -0.57
N PHE A 39 6.94 3.89 -0.32
CA PHE A 39 6.25 5.00 -0.96
C PHE A 39 6.44 5.08 -2.49
N HIS A 40 7.50 4.47 -3.04
CA HIS A 40 7.70 4.36 -4.49
C HIS A 40 6.57 3.58 -5.17
N LYS A 41 6.00 2.56 -4.50
CA LYS A 41 4.83 1.83 -5.02
C LYS A 41 3.53 2.60 -4.87
N LEU A 42 3.41 3.44 -3.84
CA LEU A 42 2.33 4.41 -3.68
C LEU A 42 2.30 5.40 -4.85
N TYR A 43 3.48 5.87 -5.29
CA TYR A 43 3.59 6.79 -6.41
C TYR A 43 3.13 6.18 -7.75
N LEU A 44 3.41 4.88 -7.94
CA LEU A 44 2.88 4.08 -9.05
C LEU A 44 1.44 3.57 -8.82
N ASN A 45 0.78 3.99 -7.73
CA ASN A 45 -0.60 3.65 -7.39
C ASN A 45 -0.84 2.14 -7.27
N LYS A 46 0.18 1.38 -6.86
CA LYS A 46 0.10 -0.07 -6.68
C LYS A 46 -0.25 -0.41 -5.23
N LYS A 47 -1.26 -1.28 -5.08
CA LYS A 47 -1.77 -1.82 -3.80
C LYS A 47 -0.65 -2.25 -2.84
N ASN A 48 0.42 -2.80 -3.39
CA ASN A 48 1.49 -3.40 -2.60
C ASN A 48 2.33 -2.35 -1.84
N GLY A 49 2.26 -1.05 -2.14
CA GLY A 49 3.09 -0.05 -1.44
C GLY A 49 2.75 0.13 0.02
N TRP A 50 1.47 0.04 0.38
CA TRP A 50 1.03 0.14 1.78
C TRP A 50 1.34 -1.12 2.61
N ALA A 51 1.55 -2.27 1.96
CA ALA A 51 2.02 -3.48 2.64
C ALA A 51 3.43 -3.27 3.24
N TYR A 52 4.30 -2.50 2.59
CA TYR A 52 5.63 -2.19 3.14
C TYR A 52 5.51 -1.32 4.40
N LEU A 53 4.50 -0.46 4.46
CA LEU A 53 4.22 0.38 5.61
C LEU A 53 3.68 -0.42 6.81
N LEU A 54 2.93 -1.50 6.55
CA LEU A 54 2.50 -2.48 7.56
C LEU A 54 3.63 -3.41 8.02
N PHE A 55 4.55 -3.74 7.13
CA PHE A 55 5.68 -4.64 7.42
C PHE A 55 6.96 -3.89 7.83
N CYS A 56 6.95 -2.55 7.92
CA CYS A 56 8.14 -1.74 8.25
C CYS A 56 8.79 -2.13 9.59
N TRP A 57 8.01 -2.69 10.53
CA TRP A 57 8.47 -3.23 11.81
C TRP A 57 9.12 -4.64 11.74
N THR A 58 9.09 -5.32 10.60
CA THR A 58 9.62 -6.71 10.46
C THR A 58 10.99 -6.80 9.78
N LEU A 59 11.59 -5.68 9.35
CA LEU A 59 12.81 -5.60 8.50
C LEU A 59 12.71 -6.29 7.11
N ILE A 60 11.73 -7.18 6.88
CA ILE A 60 11.41 -7.83 5.60
C ILE A 60 11.31 -6.83 4.41
N PRO A 61 10.75 -5.61 4.56
CA PRO A 61 10.67 -4.64 3.47
C PRO A 61 12.02 -4.28 2.83
N MET A 62 13.12 -4.37 3.58
CA MET A 62 14.46 -4.06 3.09
C MET A 62 14.91 -5.02 1.97
N LEU A 63 14.60 -6.32 2.09
CA LEU A 63 14.92 -7.32 1.06
C LEU A 63 14.11 -7.10 -0.22
N PHE A 64 12.85 -6.69 -0.07
CA PHE A 64 11.95 -6.44 -1.19
C PHE A 64 12.32 -5.18 -1.99
N VAL A 65 12.95 -4.18 -1.37
CA VAL A 65 13.44 -2.97 -2.07
C VAL A 65 14.45 -3.33 -3.16
N ILE A 66 15.33 -4.29 -2.91
CA ILE A 66 16.35 -4.74 -3.88
C ILE A 66 15.68 -5.31 -5.13
N VAL A 67 14.67 -6.18 -4.95
CA VAL A 67 13.89 -6.75 -6.05
C VAL A 67 13.12 -5.66 -6.80
N ASP A 68 12.60 -4.67 -6.07
CA ASP A 68 11.83 -3.58 -6.65
C ASP A 68 12.66 -2.65 -7.54
N ILE A 69 13.95 -2.44 -7.26
CA ILE A 69 14.85 -1.63 -8.10
C ILE A 69 14.84 -2.13 -9.55
N PHE A 70 14.91 -3.45 -9.75
CA PHE A 70 14.91 -4.08 -11.08
C PHE A 70 13.52 -4.07 -11.73
N LEU A 71 12.48 -4.21 -10.91
CA LEU A 71 11.11 -4.31 -11.42
C LEU A 71 10.52 -2.93 -11.76
N LEU A 72 10.93 -1.86 -11.06
CA LEU A 72 10.45 -0.49 -11.21
C LEU A 72 10.30 0.00 -12.67
N PRO A 73 11.29 -0.13 -13.57
CA PRO A 73 11.16 0.33 -14.96
C PRO A 73 10.01 -0.37 -15.68
N PHE A 74 9.88 -1.69 -15.51
CA PHE A 74 8.77 -2.45 -16.08
C PHE A 74 7.43 -1.97 -15.51
N GLN A 75 7.38 -1.67 -14.22
CA GLN A 75 6.17 -1.18 -13.56
C GLN A 75 5.74 0.20 -14.06
N VAL A 76 6.68 1.13 -14.26
CA VAL A 76 6.41 2.48 -14.79
C VAL A 76 5.92 2.40 -16.23
N THR A 77 6.58 1.62 -17.07
CA THR A 77 6.18 1.44 -18.47
C THR A 77 4.79 0.81 -18.57
N LYS A 78 4.52 -0.23 -17.77
CA LYS A 78 3.20 -0.86 -17.71
C LYS A 78 2.12 0.12 -17.26
N TYR A 79 2.41 0.95 -16.26
CA TYR A 79 1.47 1.99 -15.80
C TYR A 79 1.18 3.01 -16.90
N ASN A 80 2.22 3.58 -17.52
CA ASN A 80 2.07 4.60 -18.56
C ASN A 80 1.34 4.06 -19.80
N ARG A 81 1.55 2.78 -20.15
CA ARG A 81 0.82 2.10 -21.24
C ARG A 81 -0.67 1.93 -20.90
N ASN A 82 -0.98 1.42 -19.71
CA ASN A 82 -2.37 1.25 -19.28
C ASN A 82 -3.11 2.60 -19.17
N LEU A 83 -2.42 3.63 -18.69
CA LEU A 83 -2.94 5.00 -18.67
C LEU A 83 -3.30 5.46 -20.09
N ALA A 84 -2.43 5.28 -21.07
CA ALA A 84 -2.70 5.67 -22.46
C ALA A 84 -3.93 4.95 -23.03
N LEU A 85 -4.04 3.63 -22.80
CA LEU A 85 -5.21 2.85 -23.26
C LEU A 85 -6.51 3.33 -22.63
N ASN A 86 -6.53 3.51 -21.31
CA ASN A 86 -7.70 3.99 -20.60
C ASN A 86 -8.10 5.40 -21.05
N LEU A 87 -7.13 6.28 -21.35
CA LEU A 87 -7.42 7.62 -21.85
C LEU A 87 -8.05 7.59 -23.25
N VAL A 88 -7.54 6.75 -24.16
CA VAL A 88 -8.14 6.59 -25.50
C VAL A 88 -9.57 6.07 -25.39
N GLU A 89 -9.82 5.10 -24.50
CA GLU A 89 -11.16 4.58 -24.25
C GLU A 89 -12.10 5.65 -23.69
N LEU A 90 -11.64 6.43 -22.70
CA LEU A 90 -12.43 7.50 -22.09
C LEU A 90 -12.70 8.65 -23.07
N ILE A 91 -11.71 9.06 -23.87
CA ILE A 91 -11.89 10.11 -24.89
C ILE A 91 -12.86 9.63 -25.95
N LYS A 92 -12.74 8.38 -26.43
CA LYS A 92 -13.71 7.82 -27.37
C LYS A 92 -15.13 7.73 -26.78
N LYS A 93 -15.23 7.46 -25.48
CA LYS A 93 -16.52 7.32 -24.78
C LYS A 93 -17.22 8.65 -24.52
N TYR A 94 -16.46 9.71 -24.25
CA TYR A 94 -16.98 11.01 -23.83
C TYR A 94 -16.67 12.14 -24.83
N GLY A 95 -16.05 11.85 -25.98
CA GLY A 95 -15.49 12.85 -26.89
C GLY A 95 -16.51 13.74 -27.60
N ASP A 96 -17.74 13.25 -27.74
CA ASP A 96 -18.87 13.99 -28.30
C ASP A 96 -19.55 14.92 -27.26
N ASP A 97 -19.21 14.78 -25.98
CA ASP A 97 -19.79 15.59 -24.90
C ASP A 97 -19.11 16.95 -24.77
N ASN A 98 -19.90 18.01 -24.61
CA ASN A 98 -19.41 19.35 -24.23
C ASN A 98 -18.62 19.37 -22.91
N HIS A 99 -18.80 18.37 -22.05
CA HIS A 99 -18.15 18.23 -20.74
C HIS A 99 -17.17 17.04 -20.68
N SER A 100 -16.66 16.58 -21.83
CA SER A 100 -15.70 15.49 -21.96
C SER A 100 -14.55 15.57 -20.95
N LEU A 101 -13.93 16.75 -20.81
CA LEU A 101 -12.82 17.00 -19.87
C LEU A 101 -13.19 16.70 -18.40
N ILE A 102 -14.39 17.10 -17.97
CA ILE A 102 -14.86 16.93 -16.58
C ILE A 102 -15.20 15.47 -16.33
N ASN A 103 -15.86 14.81 -17.30
CA ASN A 103 -16.22 13.40 -17.22
C ASN A 103 -14.98 12.50 -17.15
N ILE A 104 -13.96 12.78 -17.97
CA ILE A 104 -12.67 12.08 -17.97
C ILE A 104 -11.96 12.27 -16.61
N ASP A 105 -11.87 13.50 -16.10
CA ASP A 105 -11.22 13.78 -14.79
C ASP A 105 -11.93 13.06 -13.63
N LYS A 106 -13.26 13.08 -13.62
CA LYS A 106 -14.08 12.43 -12.59
C LYS A 106 -13.86 10.92 -12.60
N GLN A 107 -13.85 10.28 -13.78
CA GLN A 107 -13.62 8.84 -13.88
C GLN A 107 -12.21 8.43 -13.42
N LEU A 108 -11.19 9.19 -13.84
CA LEU A 108 -9.81 8.99 -13.38
C LEU A 108 -9.71 9.09 -11.85
N ARG A 109 -10.43 10.04 -11.24
CA ARG A 109 -10.40 10.28 -9.79
C ARG A 109 -11.17 9.22 -8.99
N LEU A 110 -12.34 8.79 -9.47
CA LEU A 110 -13.17 7.79 -8.81
C LEU A 110 -12.47 6.43 -8.70
N HIS A 111 -11.75 6.03 -9.75
CA HIS A 111 -10.99 4.79 -9.72
C HIS A 111 -9.83 4.83 -8.71
N LYS A 112 -9.34 6.03 -8.37
CA LYS A 112 -8.27 6.26 -7.40
C LYS A 112 -8.76 6.19 -5.94
N THR A 113 -9.92 6.77 -5.62
CA THR A 113 -10.39 6.91 -4.22
C THR A 113 -11.04 5.65 -3.65
N ARG A 114 -11.86 4.94 -4.44
CA ARG A 114 -12.55 3.70 -4.02
C ARG A 114 -11.59 2.61 -3.52
N MET A 115 -10.34 2.66 -3.97
CA MET A 115 -9.32 1.66 -3.68
C MET A 115 -8.59 1.93 -2.35
N LEU A 116 -8.68 3.14 -1.80
CA LEU A 116 -7.99 3.52 -0.56
C LEU A 116 -8.78 3.10 0.69
N GLU A 117 -10.11 3.11 0.63
CA GLU A 117 -11.00 2.84 1.77
C GLU A 117 -10.84 1.41 2.32
N TRP A 118 -10.84 0.41 1.44
CA TRP A 118 -10.68 -1.00 1.84
C TRP A 118 -9.29 -1.32 2.42
N GLN A 119 -8.27 -0.57 2.01
CA GLN A 119 -6.89 -0.80 2.45
C GLN A 119 -6.65 -0.27 3.87
N ILE A 120 -7.26 0.86 4.24
CA ILE A 120 -7.23 1.40 5.61
C ILE A 120 -7.86 0.40 6.59
N GLY A 121 -8.96 -0.24 6.20
CA GLY A 121 -9.59 -1.30 7.01
C GLY A 121 -8.66 -2.48 7.31
N LEU A 122 -7.87 -2.93 6.33
CA LEU A 122 -6.87 -3.99 6.53
C LEU A 122 -5.70 -3.55 7.42
N ILE A 123 -5.26 -2.30 7.31
CA ILE A 123 -4.18 -1.77 8.15
C ILE A 123 -4.60 -1.77 9.63
N ILE A 124 -5.81 -1.32 9.93
CA ILE A 124 -6.36 -1.30 11.28
C ILE A 124 -6.46 -2.72 11.83
N LEU A 125 -6.92 -3.67 11.01
CA LEU A 125 -7.05 -5.09 11.39
C LEU A 125 -5.70 -5.71 11.79
N PHE A 126 -4.68 -5.59 10.93
CA PHE A 126 -3.37 -6.20 11.17
C PHE A 126 -2.54 -5.44 12.22
N GLY A 127 -2.67 -4.11 12.30
CA GLY A 127 -1.94 -3.27 13.25
C GLY A 127 -2.45 -3.36 14.70
N LEU A 128 -3.69 -3.77 14.93
CA LEU A 128 -4.25 -3.93 16.28
C LEU A 128 -4.24 -5.38 16.77
N ILE A 129 -4.55 -6.36 15.89
CA ILE A 129 -4.73 -7.75 16.32
C ILE A 129 -3.41 -8.42 16.69
N LEU A 130 -2.36 -8.23 15.89
CA LEU A 130 -1.07 -8.86 16.12
C LEU A 130 -0.34 -8.41 17.41
N PRO A 131 -0.24 -7.10 17.73
CA PRO A 131 0.37 -6.68 18.99
C PRO A 131 -0.47 -7.08 20.21
N VAL A 132 -1.79 -7.14 20.09
CA VAL A 132 -2.67 -7.62 21.17
C VAL A 132 -2.45 -9.11 21.44
N ILE A 133 -2.30 -9.95 20.40
CA ILE A 133 -1.96 -11.37 20.58
C ILE A 133 -0.58 -11.53 21.22
N CYS A 134 0.42 -10.78 20.76
CA CYS A 134 1.77 -10.84 21.32
C CYS A 134 1.80 -10.39 22.79
N TYR A 135 1.16 -9.26 23.11
CA TYR A 135 1.03 -8.77 24.48
C TYR A 135 0.30 -9.77 25.38
N SER A 136 -0.79 -10.37 24.89
CA SER A 136 -1.55 -11.37 25.63
C SER A 136 -0.72 -12.62 25.93
N SER A 137 0.09 -13.08 24.97
CA SER A 137 0.99 -14.22 25.16
C SER A 137 2.09 -13.92 26.20
N LEU A 138 2.67 -12.72 26.18
CA LEU A 138 3.68 -12.28 27.13
C LEU A 138 3.12 -12.17 28.56
N PHE A 139 1.91 -11.62 28.70
CA PHE A 139 1.23 -11.50 29.99
C PHE A 139 0.94 -12.86 30.62
N PHE A 140 0.49 -13.83 29.81
CA PHE A 140 0.22 -15.18 30.31
C PHE A 140 1.50 -15.90 30.77
N THR A 141 2.60 -15.72 30.05
CA THR A 141 3.91 -16.25 30.47
C THR A 141 4.38 -15.60 31.78
N HIS A 142 4.22 -14.28 31.94
CA HIS A 142 4.58 -13.59 33.18
C HIS A 142 3.77 -14.11 34.38
N HIS A 143 2.45 -14.29 34.22
CA HIS A 143 1.60 -14.78 35.32
C HIS A 143 1.91 -16.23 35.71
N ARG A 144 2.24 -17.10 34.75
CA ARG A 144 2.75 -18.45 35.01
C ARG A 144 4.04 -18.43 35.82
N LEU A 145 4.98 -17.55 35.47
CA LEU A 145 6.23 -17.40 36.22
C LEU A 145 5.99 -16.85 37.63
N GLU A 146 5.00 -15.98 37.82
CA GLU A 146 4.64 -15.45 39.13
C GLU A 146 4.19 -16.54 40.11
N ILE A 147 3.36 -17.46 39.64
CA ILE A 147 2.89 -18.60 40.43
C ILE A 147 4.04 -19.56 40.73
N HIS A 148 4.92 -19.81 39.75
CA HIS A 148 6.07 -20.70 39.94
C HIS A 148 7.08 -20.13 40.95
N TYR A 149 7.41 -18.83 40.92
CA TYR A 149 8.35 -18.31 41.92
C TYR A 149 7.74 -18.28 43.33
N LYS A 150 6.43 -18.01 43.48
CA LYS A 150 5.78 -17.99 44.81
C LYS A 150 5.65 -19.37 45.43
N THR A 151 5.65 -20.41 44.60
CA THR A 151 5.46 -21.80 45.02
C THR A 151 6.77 -22.58 45.15
N ILE A 152 7.91 -22.01 44.77
CA ILE A 152 9.22 -22.67 44.84
C ILE A 152 10.05 -22.02 45.94
N ASN A 153 10.42 -22.81 46.93
CA ASN A 153 11.37 -22.43 47.98
C ASN A 153 12.79 -22.29 47.37
N PRO A 154 13.71 -21.56 48.02
CA PRO A 154 15.07 -21.34 47.50
C PRO A 154 15.92 -22.62 47.33
N ASP A 155 15.49 -23.75 47.92
CA ASP A 155 16.09 -25.08 47.75
C ASP A 155 15.48 -25.90 46.59
N GLY A 156 14.49 -25.34 45.87
CA GLY A 156 13.79 -25.98 44.76
C GLY A 156 12.57 -26.82 45.17
N SER A 157 12.23 -26.89 46.46
CA SER A 157 11.04 -27.61 46.93
C SER A 157 9.74 -26.82 46.66
N GLN A 158 8.66 -27.51 46.31
CA GLN A 158 7.35 -26.90 46.11
C GLN A 158 6.67 -26.63 47.46
N SER A 159 6.03 -25.46 47.64
CA SER A 159 5.30 -25.12 48.85
C SER A 159 3.93 -25.83 48.87
N ASP A 160 3.77 -26.85 49.71
CA ASP A 160 2.53 -27.64 49.86
C ASP A 160 1.33 -26.86 50.40
N SER A 161 1.49 -25.57 50.73
CA SER A 161 0.48 -24.71 51.35
C SER A 161 -0.73 -24.38 50.46
N ILE A 162 -0.67 -24.65 49.15
CA ILE A 162 -1.80 -24.44 48.21
C ILE A 162 -2.65 -25.73 48.05
N LEU A 163 -2.14 -26.90 48.46
CA LEU A 163 -2.84 -28.19 48.35
C LEU A 163 -3.68 -28.55 49.59
N SER A 164 -3.70 -27.68 50.60
CA SER A 164 -4.34 -27.93 51.90
C SER A 164 -5.69 -27.22 52.09
N PHE A 165 -6.45 -26.97 51.01
CA PHE A 165 -7.82 -26.48 51.06
C PHE A 165 -8.78 -27.38 50.29
#